data_AF-A0A0C4EBS5-F1
#
_entry.id   AF-A0A0C4EBS5-F1
#
_cell.length_a   1.000
_cell.length_b   1.000
_cell.length_c   1.000
_cell.angle_alpha   90.00
_cell.angle_beta   90.00
_cell.angle_gamma   90.00
#
_symmetry.space_group_name_H-M   'P 1'
#
loop_
_entity.id
_entity.type
_entity.pdbx_description
1 polymer ?
#
loop_
_entity_poly.entity_id
_entity_poly.type
_entity_poly.pdbx_seq_one_letter_code
_entity_poly.pdbx_strand_id
1 'polypeptide(L)'
;MVRRAEARWVGSPPPIVSFGPLDVCDQEALDRGSGSAKWLYDGGGFDLVTMNMAIMDVPTLEPLAKALAKGLLRPGGIFVATLLHPVFFTSNASKNLELKFDETTGDLQVIRTKIIRDYLFVPPMKGIALPGQPMKQPCFHRPLHELLRPFFAAGLVMDAMEEPAFTDEDHDPNRIEASRNYTQLPAILSFRMRRVVNA
;
A
#
# COMPACT_ATOMS: atom_id res chain seq x y z
N MET A 1 16.92 -1.87 5.26
CA MET A 1 15.95 -2.99 5.26
C MET A 1 16.57 -4.30 4.76
N VAL A 2 17.35 -4.29 3.67
CA VAL A 2 18.10 -5.47 3.13
C VAL A 2 19.03 -6.13 4.15
N ARG A 3 19.86 -5.35 4.88
CA ARG A 3 20.73 -5.88 5.96
C ARG A 3 19.99 -6.61 7.09
N ARG A 4 18.73 -6.25 7.39
CA ARG A 4 17.89 -6.97 8.37
C ARG A 4 17.25 -8.23 7.77
N ALA A 5 17.04 -8.28 6.46
CA ALA A 5 16.58 -9.48 5.76
C ALA A 5 17.70 -10.53 5.65
N GLU A 6 18.93 -10.09 5.38
CA GLU A 6 20.14 -10.94 5.35
C GLU A 6 20.44 -11.56 6.72
N ALA A 7 20.24 -10.82 7.80
CA ALA A 7 20.45 -11.30 9.17
C ALA A 7 19.44 -12.38 9.65
N ARG A 8 18.36 -12.65 8.90
CA ARG A 8 17.40 -13.72 9.21
C ARG A 8 17.92 -15.11 8.83
N TRP A 9 19.05 -15.19 8.12
CA TRP A 9 19.57 -16.41 7.52
C TRP A 9 20.85 -16.89 8.21
N VAL A 10 20.76 -17.19 9.51
CA VAL A 10 21.82 -17.91 10.24
C VAL A 10 21.15 -19.07 10.99
N GLY A 11 21.18 -20.26 10.39
CA GLY A 11 20.73 -21.51 11.02
C GLY A 11 19.42 -22.10 10.48
N SER A 12 19.47 -23.41 10.25
CA SER A 12 18.42 -24.34 9.77
C SER A 12 17.68 -23.96 8.46
N PRO A 13 17.35 -24.96 7.62
CA PRO A 13 16.56 -24.70 6.41
C PRO A 13 15.18 -24.14 6.78
N PRO A 14 14.64 -23.22 5.98
CA PRO A 14 13.36 -22.59 6.27
C PRO A 14 12.26 -23.65 6.30
N PRO A 15 11.23 -23.47 7.14
CA PRO A 15 10.05 -24.32 7.08
C PRO A 15 9.46 -24.29 5.67
N ILE A 16 8.91 -25.42 5.24
CA ILE A 16 8.24 -25.54 3.94
C ILE A 16 7.04 -24.59 3.95
N VAL A 17 7.03 -23.61 3.04
CA VAL A 17 5.93 -22.67 2.86
C VAL A 17 5.01 -23.20 1.75
N SER A 18 3.73 -23.37 2.06
CA SER A 18 2.70 -23.64 1.05
C SER A 18 2.27 -22.33 0.38
N PHE A 19 2.17 -22.33 -0.94
CA PHE A 19 1.69 -21.20 -1.72
C PHE A 19 0.78 -21.69 -2.85
N GLY A 20 -0.10 -20.81 -3.32
CA GLY A 20 -1.01 -21.10 -4.42
C GLY A 20 -1.61 -19.82 -5.00
N PRO A 21 -2.11 -19.87 -6.25
CA PRO A 21 -2.78 -18.73 -6.86
C PRO A 21 -4.13 -18.48 -6.19
N LEU A 22 -4.45 -17.20 -6.01
CA LEU A 22 -5.71 -16.75 -5.43
C LEU A 22 -6.11 -15.43 -6.07
N ASP A 23 -7.33 -15.37 -6.61
CA ASP A 23 -7.91 -14.11 -7.05
C ASP A 23 -8.57 -13.42 -5.85
N VAL A 24 -8.00 -12.30 -5.44
CA VAL A 24 -8.50 -11.50 -4.31
C VAL A 24 -9.77 -10.71 -4.64
N CYS A 25 -10.16 -10.65 -5.91
CA CYS A 25 -11.41 -10.05 -6.38
C CYS A 25 -12.56 -11.05 -6.42
N ASP A 26 -12.26 -12.36 -6.35
CA ASP A 26 -13.26 -13.42 -6.41
C ASP A 26 -13.68 -13.81 -4.98
N GLN A 27 -14.92 -13.48 -4.63
CA GLN A 27 -15.49 -13.82 -3.32
C GLN A 27 -15.57 -15.33 -3.10
N GLU A 28 -15.98 -16.09 -4.13
CA GLU A 28 -16.14 -17.54 -4.00
C GLU A 28 -14.78 -18.23 -3.87
N ALA A 29 -13.76 -17.71 -4.56
CA ALA A 29 -12.40 -18.20 -4.42
C ALA A 29 -11.85 -17.98 -3.02
N LEU A 30 -12.19 -16.86 -2.38
CA LEU A 30 -11.76 -16.48 -1.03
C LEU A 30 -12.58 -17.09 0.10
N ASP A 31 -13.77 -17.62 -0.17
CA ASP A 31 -14.68 -18.09 0.87
C ASP A 31 -14.16 -19.35 1.60
N ARG A 32 -14.47 -19.44 2.90
CA ARG A 32 -13.96 -20.50 3.78
C ARG A 32 -14.46 -21.91 3.41
N GLY A 33 -15.59 -22.01 2.73
CA GLY A 33 -16.31 -23.26 2.47
C GLY A 33 -16.21 -23.79 1.03
N SER A 34 -15.62 -23.04 0.11
CA SER A 34 -15.56 -23.36 -1.32
C SER A 34 -14.35 -22.70 -1.97
N GLY A 35 -13.93 -23.16 -3.14
CA GLY A 35 -12.91 -22.48 -3.94
C GLY A 35 -11.45 -22.89 -3.65
N SER A 36 -10.53 -22.23 -4.36
CA SER A 36 -9.09 -22.51 -4.34
C SER A 36 -8.40 -22.07 -3.04
N ALA A 37 -9.03 -21.23 -2.21
CA ALA A 37 -8.47 -20.77 -0.94
C ALA A 37 -8.74 -21.68 0.26
N LYS A 38 -9.48 -22.80 0.12
CA LYS A 38 -9.86 -23.64 1.27
C LYS A 38 -8.68 -23.96 2.20
N TRP A 39 -7.52 -24.26 1.63
CA TRP A 39 -6.29 -24.58 2.36
C TRP A 39 -5.83 -23.47 3.33
N LEU A 40 -6.18 -22.20 3.07
CA LEU A 40 -5.89 -21.07 3.97
C LEU A 40 -6.60 -21.20 5.32
N TYR A 41 -7.70 -21.93 5.36
CA TYR A 41 -8.57 -22.04 6.54
C TYR A 41 -8.36 -23.33 7.34
N ASP A 42 -7.58 -24.28 6.83
CA ASP A 42 -7.34 -25.56 7.50
C ASP A 42 -6.64 -25.37 8.86
N GLY A 43 -5.85 -24.30 9.01
CA GLY A 43 -5.24 -23.86 10.28
C GLY A 43 -6.10 -22.90 11.12
N GLY A 44 -7.38 -22.71 10.79
CA GLY A 44 -8.29 -21.79 11.49
C GLY A 44 -8.09 -20.30 11.19
N GLY A 45 -7.36 -19.97 10.12
CA GLY A 45 -6.98 -18.59 9.74
C GLY A 45 -5.60 -18.18 10.23
N PHE A 46 -5.24 -16.92 10.00
CA PHE A 46 -3.91 -16.35 10.28
C PHE A 46 -3.95 -15.31 11.41
N ASP A 47 -2.87 -15.22 12.16
CA ASP A 47 -2.66 -14.13 13.14
C ASP A 47 -2.25 -12.81 12.46
N LEU A 48 -1.59 -12.90 11.31
CA LEU A 48 -1.16 -11.78 10.46
C LEU A 48 -1.42 -12.08 8.98
N VAL A 49 -2.08 -11.16 8.30
CA VAL A 49 -2.12 -11.10 6.82
C VAL A 49 -1.44 -9.81 6.38
N THR A 50 -0.61 -9.86 5.34
CA THR A 50 0.07 -8.67 4.82
C THR A 50 -0.18 -8.48 3.33
N MET A 51 -0.35 -7.23 2.90
CA MET A 51 -0.46 -6.86 1.50
C MET A 51 0.46 -5.67 1.21
N ASN A 52 1.66 -5.98 0.74
CA ASN A 52 2.71 -4.98 0.52
C ASN A 52 2.66 -4.46 -0.92
N MET A 53 2.43 -3.16 -1.09
CA MET A 53 2.46 -2.46 -2.38
C MET A 53 1.60 -3.12 -3.47
N ALA A 54 0.40 -3.60 -3.12
CA ALA A 54 -0.48 -4.32 -4.05
C ALA A 54 -1.95 -3.83 -4.06
N ILE A 55 -2.41 -3.12 -3.03
CA ILE A 55 -3.83 -2.68 -2.94
C ILE A 55 -4.27 -1.83 -4.14
N MET A 56 -3.37 -0.99 -4.65
CA MET A 56 -3.62 -0.12 -5.80
C MET A 56 -3.79 -0.90 -7.11
N ASP A 57 -3.39 -2.17 -7.18
CA ASP A 57 -3.50 -2.99 -8.40
C ASP A 57 -4.78 -3.84 -8.43
N VAL A 58 -5.53 -3.84 -7.33
CA VAL A 58 -6.77 -4.59 -7.18
C VAL A 58 -7.96 -3.64 -7.42
N PRO A 59 -8.96 -3.97 -8.26
CA PRO A 59 -10.11 -3.11 -8.57
C PRO A 59 -11.18 -3.03 -7.46
N THR A 60 -11.35 -4.07 -6.65
CA THR A 60 -12.36 -4.14 -5.56
C THR A 60 -11.74 -4.79 -4.32
N LEU A 61 -11.97 -4.20 -3.14
CA LEU A 61 -11.39 -4.67 -1.88
C LEU A 61 -12.41 -5.37 -0.99
N GLU A 62 -13.69 -5.33 -1.37
CA GLU A 62 -14.81 -5.91 -0.63
C GLU A 62 -14.65 -7.42 -0.41
N PRO A 63 -14.24 -8.24 -1.40
CA PRO A 63 -14.05 -9.67 -1.18
C PRO A 63 -12.95 -9.96 -0.16
N LEU A 64 -11.81 -9.29 -0.29
CA LEU A 64 -10.70 -9.37 0.67
C LEU A 64 -11.14 -8.94 2.07
N ALA A 65 -11.79 -7.79 2.22
CA ALA A 65 -12.25 -7.29 3.51
C ALA A 65 -13.21 -8.27 4.19
N LYS A 66 -14.15 -8.86 3.44
CA LYS A 66 -15.06 -9.89 3.95
C LYS A 66 -14.30 -11.15 4.37
N ALA A 67 -13.35 -11.63 3.57
CA ALA A 67 -12.56 -12.82 3.89
C ALA A 67 -11.75 -12.63 5.19
N LEU A 68 -11.06 -11.48 5.31
CA LEU A 68 -10.35 -11.07 6.52
C LEU A 68 -11.26 -11.14 7.76
N ALA A 69 -12.45 -10.56 7.69
CA ALA A 69 -13.40 -10.55 8.81
C ALA A 69 -14.06 -11.91 9.09
N LYS A 70 -14.27 -12.76 8.08
CA LYS A 70 -15.05 -14.01 8.18
C LYS A 70 -14.24 -15.27 8.46
N GLY A 71 -12.92 -15.16 8.61
CA GLY A 71 -12.11 -16.29 9.07
C GLY A 71 -10.69 -16.30 8.57
N LEU A 72 -10.32 -15.46 7.61
CA LEU A 72 -8.95 -15.42 7.12
C LEU A 72 -8.02 -14.84 8.20
N LEU A 73 -8.49 -13.85 8.98
CA LEU A 73 -7.87 -13.50 10.25
C LEU A 73 -8.51 -14.30 11.38
N ARG A 74 -7.69 -14.82 12.29
CA ARG A 74 -8.18 -15.31 13.59
C ARG A 74 -8.76 -14.16 14.42
N PRO A 75 -9.62 -14.43 15.44
CA PRO A 75 -10.03 -13.40 16.39
C PRO A 75 -8.80 -12.70 16.99
N GLY A 76 -8.77 -11.36 16.94
CA GLY A 76 -7.62 -10.55 17.39
C GLY A 76 -6.48 -10.42 16.38
N GLY A 77 -6.51 -11.18 15.28
CA GLY A 77 -5.53 -11.12 14.19
C GLY A 77 -5.53 -9.78 13.45
N ILE A 78 -4.42 -9.49 12.79
CA ILE A 78 -4.16 -8.20 12.15
C ILE A 78 -3.92 -8.32 10.64
N PHE A 79 -4.38 -7.32 9.90
CA PHE A 79 -4.06 -7.11 8.51
C PHE A 79 -3.22 -5.84 8.37
N VAL A 80 -2.04 -5.95 7.77
CA VAL A 80 -1.14 -4.82 7.53
C VAL A 80 -1.01 -4.61 6.04
N ALA A 81 -1.26 -3.38 5.58
CA ALA A 81 -1.11 -3.03 4.18
C ALA A 81 -0.19 -1.84 3.99
N THR A 82 0.47 -1.81 2.84
CA THR A 82 1.18 -0.64 2.33
C THR A 82 0.74 -0.39 0.89
N LEU A 83 0.68 0.89 0.53
CA LEU A 83 0.34 1.30 -0.82
C LEU A 83 0.96 2.64 -1.18
N LEU A 84 1.02 2.92 -2.48
CA LEU A 84 1.30 4.26 -2.98
C LEU A 84 0.26 5.23 -2.41
N HIS A 85 0.73 6.34 -1.82
CA HIS A 85 -0.17 7.27 -1.17
C HIS A 85 -1.11 7.94 -2.21
N PRO A 86 -2.44 8.01 -1.97
CA PRO A 86 -3.40 8.55 -2.93
C PRO A 86 -3.08 9.96 -3.43
N VAL A 87 -2.62 10.84 -2.53
CA VAL A 87 -2.24 12.23 -2.84
C VAL A 87 -0.98 12.30 -3.70
N PHE A 88 -0.05 11.35 -3.55
CA PHE A 88 1.29 11.49 -4.10
C PHE A 88 1.44 10.86 -5.47
N PHE A 89 0.97 9.62 -5.65
CA PHE A 89 1.23 8.87 -6.88
C PHE A 89 -0.01 8.67 -7.75
N THR A 90 -1.18 8.49 -7.15
CA THR A 90 -2.35 7.98 -7.89
C THR A 90 -3.41 9.06 -8.18
N SER A 91 -3.32 10.24 -7.58
CA SER A 91 -4.23 11.39 -7.80
C SER A 91 -4.06 12.12 -9.15
N ASN A 92 -3.22 11.60 -10.05
CA ASN A 92 -2.83 12.30 -11.29
C ASN A 92 -2.27 13.73 -11.05
N ALA A 93 -1.65 13.95 -9.87
CA ALA A 93 -1.12 15.26 -9.50
C ALA A 93 -0.02 15.74 -10.45
N SER A 94 -0.14 16.97 -10.94
CA SER A 94 0.99 17.65 -11.60
C SER A 94 2.01 18.13 -10.56
N LYS A 95 3.29 18.09 -10.92
CA LYS A 95 4.38 18.66 -10.13
C LYS A 95 4.64 20.10 -10.56
N ASN A 96 4.83 21.00 -9.60
CA ASN A 96 5.31 22.35 -9.84
C ASN A 96 6.61 22.59 -9.04
N LEU A 97 7.58 23.23 -9.67
CA LEU A 97 8.85 23.61 -9.08
C LEU A 97 9.01 25.12 -9.22
N GLU A 98 9.10 25.81 -8.09
CA GLU A 98 9.38 27.24 -8.05
C GLU A 98 10.81 27.43 -7.56
N LEU A 99 11.61 28.14 -8.37
CA LEU A 99 13.01 28.43 -8.10
C LEU A 99 13.13 29.87 -7.63
N LYS A 100 13.64 30.07 -6.42
CA LYS A 100 13.91 31.38 -5.83
C LYS A 100 15.37 31.46 -5.43
N PHE A 101 15.94 32.65 -5.52
CA PHE A 101 17.22 32.92 -4.87
C PHE A 101 16.94 33.66 -3.57
N ASP A 102 17.54 33.19 -2.49
CA ASP A 102 17.49 33.89 -1.22
C ASP A 102 18.21 35.24 -1.36
N GLU A 103 17.52 36.34 -1.06
CA GLU A 103 18.04 37.70 -1.30
C GLU A 103 19.23 38.05 -0.39
N THR A 104 19.42 37.33 0.72
CA THR A 104 20.49 37.59 1.68
C THR A 104 21.73 36.72 1.42
N THR A 105 21.53 35.45 1.12
CA THR A 105 22.59 34.44 0.94
C THR A 105 22.95 34.20 -0.51
N GLY A 106 22.04 34.48 -1.45
CA GLY A 106 22.17 34.15 -2.87
C GLY A 106 21.91 32.67 -3.18
N ASP A 107 21.55 31.85 -2.19
CA ASP A 107 21.34 30.41 -2.37
C ASP A 107 20.05 30.11 -3.15
N LEU A 108 20.11 29.08 -4.00
CA LEU A 108 18.93 28.59 -4.71
C LEU A 108 18.00 27.83 -3.76
N GLN A 109 16.82 28.36 -3.55
CA GLN A 109 15.69 27.71 -2.89
C GLN A 109 14.77 27.06 -3.93
N VAL A 110 14.49 25.76 -3.76
CA VAL A 110 13.58 25.01 -4.64
C VAL A 110 12.31 24.66 -3.88
N ILE A 111 11.22 25.37 -4.16
CA ILE A 111 9.90 25.10 -3.59
C ILE A 111 9.20 24.05 -4.46
N ARG A 112 8.63 23.03 -3.81
CA ARG A 112 8.06 21.85 -4.46
C ARG A 112 6.59 21.70 -4.12
N THR A 113 5.75 21.63 -5.16
CA THR A 113 4.30 21.53 -4.98
C THR A 113 3.73 20.40 -5.82
N LYS A 114 2.77 19.66 -5.27
CA LYS A 114 1.87 18.79 -6.03
C LYS A 114 0.52 19.46 -6.13
N ILE A 115 0.04 19.65 -7.36
CA ILE A 115 -1.27 20.23 -7.64
C ILE A 115 -2.21 19.10 -8.01
N ILE A 116 -3.18 18.85 -7.13
CA ILE A 116 -4.23 17.84 -7.30
C ILE A 116 -5.48 18.55 -7.79
N ARG A 117 -5.95 18.18 -8.98
CA ARG A 117 -7.21 18.70 -9.55
C ARG A 117 -8.35 17.72 -9.31
N ASP A 118 -8.05 16.43 -9.46
CA ASP A 118 -8.97 15.33 -9.29
C ASP A 118 -8.47 14.46 -8.13
N TYR A 119 -9.37 14.12 -7.20
CA TYR A 119 -9.04 13.27 -6.05
C TYR A 119 -10.18 12.29 -5.73
N LEU A 120 -11.42 12.72 -5.87
CA LEU A 120 -12.55 11.83 -5.61
C LEU A 120 -12.81 10.88 -6.78
N PHE A 121 -12.52 11.32 -8.01
CA PHE A 121 -12.81 10.57 -9.23
C PHE A 121 -11.61 10.60 -10.18
N VAL A 122 -10.74 9.61 -10.09
CA VAL A 122 -9.61 9.45 -11.00
C VAL A 122 -9.76 8.10 -11.72
N PRO A 123 -9.80 8.08 -13.06
CA PRO A 123 -9.97 6.84 -13.81
C PRO A 123 -8.76 5.91 -13.62
N PRO A 124 -8.93 4.58 -13.75
CA PRO A 124 -7.82 3.64 -13.69
C PRO A 124 -6.73 3.98 -14.71
N MET A 125 -5.48 3.86 -14.29
CA MET A 125 -4.32 4.18 -15.12
C MET A 125 -3.35 3.00 -15.20
N LYS A 126 -2.46 3.00 -16.19
CA LYS A 126 -1.39 2.02 -16.28
C LYS A 126 -0.19 2.48 -15.45
N GLY A 127 0.04 1.83 -14.32
CA GLY A 127 1.20 2.02 -13.47
C GLY A 127 2.48 1.42 -14.07
N ILE A 128 3.62 1.95 -13.64
CA ILE A 128 4.95 1.44 -13.95
C ILE A 128 5.69 1.34 -12.62
N ALA A 129 6.13 0.14 -12.25
CA ALA A 129 6.97 -0.09 -11.08
C ALA A 129 8.45 0.18 -11.38
N LEU A 130 8.91 -0.21 -12.58
CA LEU A 130 10.28 -0.04 -13.05
C LEU A 130 10.29 0.49 -14.49
N PRO A 131 11.12 1.51 -14.81
CA PRO A 131 11.32 1.94 -16.18
C PRO A 131 11.70 0.76 -17.10
N GLY A 132 10.99 0.61 -18.22
CA GLY A 132 11.25 -0.45 -19.20
C GLY A 132 10.63 -1.82 -18.90
N GLN A 133 9.81 -1.97 -17.86
CA GLN A 133 9.14 -3.25 -17.57
C GLN A 133 8.24 -3.72 -18.74
N PRO A 134 8.15 -5.04 -18.99
CA PRO A 134 7.45 -5.59 -20.16
C PRO A 134 5.93 -5.41 -20.10
N MET A 135 5.35 -5.38 -18.90
CA MET A 135 3.91 -5.22 -18.68
C MET A 135 3.65 -4.11 -17.68
N LYS A 136 2.73 -3.19 -18.00
CA LYS A 136 2.26 -2.15 -17.09
C LYS A 136 1.12 -2.70 -16.23
N GLN A 137 1.19 -2.51 -14.92
CA GLN A 137 0.12 -2.93 -14.01
C GLN A 137 -1.07 -1.95 -14.10
N PRO A 138 -2.33 -2.40 -13.95
CA PRO A 138 -3.42 -1.48 -13.68
C PRO A 138 -3.21 -0.84 -12.30
N CYS A 139 -3.50 0.45 -12.18
CA CYS A 139 -3.43 1.19 -10.93
C CYS A 139 -4.77 1.92 -10.73
N PHE A 140 -5.43 1.63 -9.63
CA PHE A 140 -6.72 2.14 -9.21
C PHE A 140 -6.51 3.17 -8.10
N HIS A 141 -6.72 4.44 -8.43
CA HIS A 141 -6.79 5.49 -7.44
C HIS A 141 -8.01 5.30 -6.55
N ARG A 142 -7.86 5.54 -5.24
CA ARG A 142 -8.95 5.62 -4.29
C ARG A 142 -8.69 6.76 -3.32
N PRO A 143 -9.67 7.67 -3.09
CA PRO A 143 -9.60 8.55 -1.94
C PRO A 143 -9.61 7.72 -0.65
N LEU A 144 -9.06 8.25 0.45
CA LEU A 144 -8.88 7.50 1.70
C LEU A 144 -10.17 6.84 2.21
N HIS A 145 -11.31 7.52 2.07
CA HIS A 145 -12.58 6.97 2.53
C HIS A 145 -13.02 5.75 1.72
N GLU A 146 -12.82 5.72 0.39
CA GLU A 146 -13.13 4.54 -0.43
C GLU A 146 -12.13 3.41 -0.23
N LEU A 147 -10.86 3.75 0.01
CA LEU A 147 -9.84 2.78 0.37
C LEU A 147 -10.19 2.04 1.66
N LEU A 148 -10.63 2.76 2.70
CA LEU A 148 -10.83 2.21 4.04
C LEU A 148 -12.24 1.66 4.27
N ARG A 149 -13.25 2.18 3.57
CA ARG A 149 -14.67 1.80 3.73
C ARG A 149 -14.93 0.29 3.64
N PRO A 150 -14.34 -0.49 2.70
CA PRO A 150 -14.58 -1.93 2.64
C PRO A 150 -14.20 -2.65 3.93
N PHE A 151 -13.08 -2.26 4.55
CA PHE A 151 -12.60 -2.86 5.80
C PHE A 151 -13.49 -2.47 6.99
N PHE A 152 -13.88 -1.19 7.08
CA PHE A 152 -14.79 -0.73 8.14
C PHE A 152 -16.18 -1.37 8.01
N ALA A 153 -16.72 -1.46 6.80
CA ALA A 153 -17.99 -2.11 6.54
C ALA A 153 -17.98 -3.61 6.87
N ALA A 154 -16.82 -4.26 6.75
CA ALA A 154 -16.62 -5.65 7.16
C ALA A 154 -16.46 -5.82 8.69
N GLY A 155 -16.45 -4.73 9.47
CA GLY A 155 -16.29 -4.74 10.92
C GLY A 155 -14.84 -4.84 11.41
N LEU A 156 -13.86 -4.59 10.54
CA LEU A 156 -12.47 -4.44 10.95
C LEU A 156 -12.23 -3.06 11.53
N VAL A 157 -11.33 -2.96 12.51
CA VAL A 157 -10.96 -1.70 13.17
C VAL A 157 -9.54 -1.32 12.77
N MET A 158 -9.34 -0.09 12.32
CA MET A 158 -8.00 0.46 12.10
C MET A 158 -7.44 0.98 13.43
N ASP A 159 -6.29 0.44 13.86
CA ASP A 159 -5.63 0.83 15.12
C ASP A 159 -4.22 1.40 14.92
N ALA A 160 -3.74 1.50 13.68
CA ALA A 160 -2.52 2.22 13.31
C ALA A 160 -2.54 2.66 11.85
N MET A 161 -1.91 3.79 11.58
CA MET A 161 -1.69 4.35 10.24
C MET A 161 -0.37 5.13 10.24
N GLU A 162 0.40 5.00 9.17
CA GLU A 162 1.62 5.77 8.94
C GLU A 162 1.62 6.32 7.51
N GLU A 163 2.19 7.51 7.34
CA GLU A 163 2.32 8.20 6.05
C GLU A 163 3.81 8.50 5.77
N PRO A 164 4.65 7.49 5.46
CA PRO A 164 6.07 7.72 5.22
C PRO A 164 6.33 8.62 4.02
N ALA A 165 7.18 9.62 4.23
CA ALA A 165 7.72 10.49 3.19
C ALA A 165 9.20 10.20 2.97
N PHE A 166 9.74 10.77 1.89
CA PHE A 166 11.20 10.83 1.71
C PHE A 166 11.81 11.79 2.73
N THR A 167 13.09 11.61 3.00
CA THR A 167 13.86 12.46 3.89
C THR A 167 14.91 13.25 3.12
N ASP A 168 15.57 14.21 3.77
CA ASP A 168 16.66 14.96 3.13
C ASP A 168 17.84 14.04 2.75
N GLU A 169 17.99 12.88 3.42
CA GLU A 169 18.97 11.85 3.06
C GLU A 169 18.68 11.19 1.70
N ASP A 170 17.42 11.19 1.27
CA ASP A 170 16.99 10.63 -0.01
C ASP A 170 17.13 11.62 -1.18
N HIS A 171 17.50 12.88 -0.89
CA HIS A 171 17.51 13.98 -1.85
C HIS A 171 18.49 13.73 -3.02
N ASP A 172 18.03 14.05 -4.23
CA ASP A 172 18.80 14.01 -5.47
C ASP A 172 19.07 15.41 -6.00
N PRO A 173 20.26 15.97 -5.72
CA PRO A 173 20.61 17.30 -6.20
C PRO A 173 20.76 17.36 -7.73
N ASN A 174 21.01 16.22 -8.38
CA ASN A 174 21.22 16.17 -9.83
C ASN A 174 19.92 16.11 -10.63
N ARG A 175 18.79 15.86 -9.95
CA ARG A 175 17.47 15.73 -10.56
C ARG A 175 16.45 16.51 -9.77
N ILE A 176 16.38 17.80 -10.04
CA ILE A 176 15.50 18.71 -9.30
C ILE A 176 14.04 18.26 -9.32
N GLU A 177 13.57 17.51 -10.33
CA GLU A 177 12.18 17.03 -10.45
C GLU A 177 11.87 15.69 -9.77
N ALA A 178 12.90 15.05 -9.20
CA ALA A 178 12.78 13.71 -8.64
C ALA A 178 11.75 13.65 -7.51
N SER A 179 10.93 12.58 -7.50
CA SER A 179 9.91 12.38 -6.47
C SER A 179 10.51 12.27 -5.07
N ARG A 180 11.74 11.74 -4.96
CA ARG A 180 12.47 11.63 -3.69
C ARG A 180 12.85 12.97 -3.04
N ASN A 181 12.71 14.07 -3.79
CA ASN A 181 12.98 15.40 -3.26
C ASN A 181 11.74 16.01 -2.56
N TYR A 182 10.59 15.34 -2.57
CA TYR A 182 9.36 15.80 -1.91
C TYR A 182 9.29 15.23 -0.50
N THR A 183 9.97 15.87 0.46
CA THR A 183 10.14 15.34 1.82
C THR A 183 8.95 15.60 2.75
N GLN A 184 8.06 16.52 2.38
CA GLN A 184 6.87 16.90 3.17
C GLN A 184 5.57 16.27 2.67
N LEU A 185 5.60 15.49 1.59
CA LEU A 185 4.41 14.81 1.04
C LEU A 185 4.61 13.29 1.13
N PRO A 186 3.63 12.55 1.66
CA PRO A 186 3.80 11.12 1.92
C PRO A 186 3.83 10.34 0.61
N ALA A 187 4.87 9.57 0.39
CA ALA A 187 5.01 8.73 -0.79
C ALA A 187 4.21 7.43 -0.64
N ILE A 188 4.13 6.93 0.60
CA ILE A 188 3.48 5.67 0.95
C ILE A 188 2.41 5.95 2.00
N LEU A 189 1.34 5.15 1.97
CA LEU A 189 0.42 4.97 3.08
C LEU A 189 0.65 3.56 3.64
N SER A 190 0.67 3.42 4.96
CA SER A 190 0.56 2.14 5.63
C SER A 190 -0.56 2.19 6.65
N PHE A 191 -1.32 1.10 6.77
CA PHE A 191 -2.34 1.00 7.81
C PHE A 191 -2.45 -0.43 8.34
N ARG A 192 -2.92 -0.54 9.58
CA ARG A 192 -3.19 -1.81 10.24
C ARG A 192 -4.66 -1.90 10.64
N MET A 193 -5.30 -2.96 10.17
CA MET A 193 -6.65 -3.37 10.55
C MET A 193 -6.58 -4.53 11.54
N ARG A 194 -7.56 -4.63 12.43
CA ARG A 194 -7.72 -5.72 13.39
C ARG A 194 -9.10 -6.33 13.30
N ARG A 195 -9.17 -7.66 13.39
CA ARG A 195 -10.43 -8.38 13.61
C ARG A 195 -10.75 -8.35 15.11
N VAL A 196 -11.83 -7.67 15.47
CA VAL A 196 -12.27 -7.58 16.87
C VAL A 196 -12.71 -8.94 17.38
N VAL A 197 -12.34 -9.27 18.62
CA VAL A 197 -12.91 -10.41 19.36
C VAL A 197 -14.19 -9.87 19.99
N ASN A 198 -15.36 -10.34 19.56
CA ASN A 198 -16.57 -10.05 20.31
C ASN A 198 -16.41 -10.68 21.69
N ALA A 199 -16.48 -9.85 22.74
CA ALA A 199 -16.43 -10.29 24.13
C ALA A 199 -17.70 -11.07 24.52
#